data_AF-A0AAP0EQN6-F1
#
_entry.id   AF-A0AAP0EQN6-F1
#
_cell.length_a   1.000
_cell.length_b   1.000
_cell.length_c   1.000
_cell.angle_alpha   90.00
_cell.angle_beta   90.00
_cell.angle_gamma   90.00
#
_symmetry.space_group_name_H-M   'P 1'
#
loop_
_entity.id
_entity.type
_entity.pdbx_description
1 polymer ?
#
loop_
_entity_poly.entity_id
_entity_poly.type
_entity_poly.pdbx_seq_one_letter_code
_entity_poly.pdbx_strand_id
1 'polypeptide(L)'
;MYEAMKGRVENMVERGEVNEEYLTSKHDCDALNKWKPGFTHQDHPTIIEVLLDNGEDKDITGYKMPNLVYIAREKSKSSAHHFKAGALNVLTRVSATMTNAPVILTLDCDMHSNDPITPLRTLCFLLEPIMGLEVAYVQFPQHFRGINKNDTYANEIKRSFRVGPNRNGWVTRNKC
;
A
#
# COMPACT_ATOMS: atom_id res chain seq x y z
N MET A 1 21.44 -11.00 2.76
CA MET A 1 20.00 -11.15 3.09
C MET A 1 19.11 -10.72 1.94
N TYR A 2 19.21 -9.47 1.45
CA TYR A 2 18.42 -8.97 0.33
C TYR A 2 18.56 -9.82 -0.96
N GLU A 3 19.78 -10.03 -1.46
CA GLU A 3 19.98 -10.79 -2.71
C GLU A 3 19.43 -12.23 -2.65
N ALA A 4 19.55 -12.89 -1.51
CA ALA A 4 18.97 -14.21 -1.31
C ALA A 4 17.43 -14.17 -1.31
N MET A 5 16.81 -13.17 -0.68
CA MET A 5 15.36 -12.97 -0.77
C MET A 5 14.92 -12.68 -2.20
N LYS A 6 15.62 -11.79 -2.90
CA LYS A 6 15.35 -11.45 -4.29
C LYS A 6 15.40 -12.69 -5.19
N GLY A 7 16.46 -13.49 -5.10
CA GLY A 7 16.59 -14.72 -5.89
C GLY A 7 15.47 -15.73 -5.63
N ARG A 8 15.01 -15.87 -4.38
CA ARG A 8 13.84 -16.71 -4.05
C ARG A 8 12.57 -16.21 -4.73
N VAL A 9 12.30 -14.90 -4.63
CA VAL A 9 11.11 -14.29 -5.25
C VAL A 9 11.15 -14.42 -6.77
N GLU A 10 12.30 -14.15 -7.39
CA GLU A 10 12.49 -14.29 -8.84
C GLU A 10 12.24 -15.73 -9.31
N ASN A 11 12.75 -16.73 -8.57
CA ASN A 11 12.50 -18.13 -8.88
C ASN A 11 11.01 -18.52 -8.76
N MET A 12 10.30 -18.03 -7.73
CA MET A 12 8.85 -18.26 -7.59
C MET A 12 8.06 -17.64 -8.74
N VAL A 13 8.44 -16.43 -9.16
CA VAL A 13 7.78 -15.74 -10.28
C VAL A 13 8.02 -16.48 -11.59
N GLU A 14 9.24 -16.97 -11.83
CA GLU A 14 9.58 -17.74 -13.04
C GLU A 14 8.82 -19.07 -13.11
N ARG A 15 8.69 -19.77 -11.99
CA ARG A 15 7.95 -21.04 -11.92
C ARG A 15 6.43 -20.86 -11.95
N GLY A 16 5.93 -19.74 -11.43
CA GLY A 16 4.50 -19.50 -11.24
C GLY A 16 3.88 -20.25 -10.06
N GLU A 17 4.70 -20.82 -9.18
CA GLU A 17 4.27 -21.54 -7.97
C GLU A 17 5.24 -21.31 -6.81
N VAL A 18 4.75 -21.48 -5.58
CA VAL A 18 5.57 -21.38 -4.38
C VAL A 18 6.11 -22.75 -4.02
N ASN A 19 7.44 -22.88 -3.92
CA ASN A 19 8.06 -24.12 -3.48
C ASN A 19 7.77 -24.38 -2.00
N GLU A 20 7.40 -25.62 -1.65
CA GLU A 20 7.18 -26.05 -0.27
C GLU A 20 8.39 -25.81 0.63
N GLU A 21 9.60 -25.80 0.07
CA GLU A 21 10.84 -25.49 0.82
C GLU A 21 10.84 -24.08 1.45
N TYR A 22 10.04 -23.16 0.90
CA TYR A 22 9.91 -21.80 1.41
C TYR A 22 8.76 -21.63 2.42
N LEU A 23 7.92 -22.65 2.57
CA LEU A 23 6.78 -22.65 3.50
C LEU A 23 7.24 -23.15 4.86
N THR A 24 7.86 -22.25 5.62
CA THR A 24 8.52 -22.60 6.88
C THR A 24 7.55 -22.76 8.04
N SER A 25 6.35 -22.18 7.95
CA SER A 25 5.34 -22.25 9.01
C SER A 25 4.04 -22.86 8.52
N LYS A 26 3.31 -23.50 9.44
CA LYS A 26 1.96 -23.99 9.17
C LYS A 26 1.02 -22.85 8.73
N HIS A 27 1.23 -21.66 9.30
CA HIS A 27 0.50 -20.46 8.93
C HIS A 27 0.68 -20.10 7.45
N ASP A 28 1.92 -20.15 6.92
CA ASP A 28 2.19 -19.89 5.50
C ASP A 28 1.48 -20.89 4.59
N CYS A 29 1.52 -22.18 4.96
CA CYS A 29 0.80 -23.23 4.24
C CYS A 29 -0.71 -22.98 4.24
N ASP A 30 -1.30 -22.72 5.41
CA ASP A 30 -2.73 -22.49 5.57
C ASP A 30 -3.18 -21.24 4.80
N ALA A 31 -2.35 -20.19 4.77
CA ALA A 31 -2.59 -18.97 4.02
C ALA A 31 -2.62 -19.21 2.50
N LEU A 32 -1.67 -19.96 1.96
CA LEU A 32 -1.63 -20.28 0.54
C LEU A 32 -2.72 -21.28 0.14
N ASN A 33 -3.07 -22.22 1.00
CA ASN A 33 -4.14 -23.20 0.77
C ASN A 33 -5.54 -22.57 0.62
N LYS A 34 -5.70 -21.28 0.96
CA LYS A 34 -6.91 -20.51 0.64
C LYS A 34 -7.13 -20.38 -0.87
N TRP A 35 -6.05 -20.46 -1.67
CA TRP A 35 -6.11 -20.43 -3.13
C TRP A 35 -6.34 -21.83 -3.69
N LYS A 36 -7.56 -22.10 -4.15
CA LYS A 36 -7.94 -23.42 -4.66
C LYS A 36 -7.78 -23.49 -6.18
N PRO A 37 -7.49 -24.68 -6.73
CA PRO A 37 -7.57 -24.92 -8.16
C PRO A 37 -8.94 -24.50 -8.71
N GLY A 38 -8.94 -23.82 -9.86
CA GLY A 38 -10.15 -23.33 -10.52
C GLY A 38 -10.50 -21.86 -10.25
N PHE A 39 -9.82 -21.20 -9.30
CA PHE A 39 -9.94 -19.75 -9.17
C PHE A 39 -9.36 -19.05 -10.39
N THR A 40 -10.07 -18.04 -10.87
CA THR A 40 -9.62 -17.19 -12.00
C THR A 40 -9.60 -15.73 -11.57
N HIS A 41 -8.97 -14.85 -12.33
CA HIS A 41 -8.94 -13.41 -12.03
C HIS A 41 -10.33 -12.73 -12.07
N GLN A 42 -11.35 -13.42 -12.57
CA GLN A 42 -12.75 -12.96 -12.67
C GLN A 42 -13.71 -13.74 -11.78
N ASP A 43 -13.28 -14.85 -11.20
CA ASP A 43 -14.16 -15.78 -10.49
C ASP A 43 -13.40 -16.46 -9.36
N HIS A 44 -13.59 -15.93 -8.16
CA HIS A 44 -13.01 -16.44 -6.93
C HIS A 44 -13.74 -15.84 -5.71
N PRO A 45 -13.82 -16.56 -4.58
CA PRO A 45 -14.38 -16.04 -3.35
C PRO A 45 -13.48 -14.96 -2.73
N THR A 46 -14.00 -14.29 -1.69
CA THR A 46 -13.19 -13.39 -0.87
C THR A 46 -12.11 -14.17 -0.12
N ILE A 47 -10.90 -13.64 -0.10
CA ILE A 47 -9.76 -14.12 0.69
C ILE A 47 -9.28 -12.96 1.55
N ILE A 48 -9.24 -13.16 2.88
CA ILE A 48 -8.63 -12.25 3.84
C ILE A 48 -7.63 -13.07 4.64
N GLU A 49 -6.39 -12.59 4.73
CA GLU A 49 -5.32 -13.23 5.48
C GLU A 49 -4.53 -12.19 6.28
N VAL A 50 -4.22 -12.50 7.53
CA VAL A 50 -3.31 -11.69 8.35
C VAL A 50 -1.91 -12.30 8.21
N LEU A 51 -1.06 -11.67 7.41
CA LEU A 51 0.29 -12.14 7.12
C LEU A 51 1.31 -11.79 8.21
N LEU A 52 1.10 -10.67 8.90
CA LEU A 52 1.84 -10.27 10.09
C LEU A 52 0.82 -9.79 11.13
N ASP A 53 0.93 -10.28 12.36
CA ASP A 53 0.11 -9.91 13.51
C ASP A 53 0.97 -9.22 14.58
N ASN A 54 0.62 -7.98 14.95
CA ASN A 54 1.33 -7.20 15.97
C ASN A 54 1.29 -7.82 17.37
N GLY A 55 0.40 -8.78 17.61
CA GLY A 55 0.31 -9.54 18.85
C GLY A 55 1.39 -10.62 18.95
N GLU A 56 1.77 -11.21 17.82
CA GLU A 56 2.63 -12.39 17.74
C GLU A 56 4.00 -12.07 17.12
N ASP A 57 4.00 -11.35 16.00
CA ASP A 57 5.19 -11.09 15.19
C ASP A 57 6.03 -9.94 15.73
N LYS A 58 7.33 -10.20 15.84
CA LYS A 58 8.33 -9.25 16.31
C LYS A 58 9.53 -9.23 15.37
N ASP A 59 10.18 -8.08 15.27
CA ASP A 59 11.45 -7.95 14.58
C ASP A 59 12.59 -8.65 15.35
N ILE A 60 13.78 -8.69 14.73
CA ILE A 60 14.98 -9.30 15.32
C ILE A 60 15.44 -8.64 16.63
N THR A 61 14.95 -7.42 16.92
CA THR A 61 15.24 -6.69 18.15
C THR A 61 14.14 -6.84 19.21
N GLY A 62 13.06 -7.56 18.88
CA GLY A 62 11.94 -7.84 19.77
C GLY A 62 10.82 -6.80 19.73
N TYR A 63 10.86 -5.79 18.86
CA TYR A 63 9.75 -4.86 18.69
C TYR A 63 8.64 -5.48 17.86
N LYS A 64 7.39 -5.15 18.19
CA LYS A 64 6.21 -5.64 17.49
C LYS A 64 6.19 -5.14 16.04
N MET A 65 5.88 -6.03 15.11
CA MET A 65 5.66 -5.69 13.71
C MET A 65 4.26 -5.10 13.51
N PRO A 66 4.05 -4.19 12.55
CA PRO A 66 2.72 -3.72 12.21
C PRO A 66 1.91 -4.84 11.54
N ASN A 67 0.58 -4.81 11.70
CA ASN A 67 -0.30 -5.76 11.03
C ASN A 67 -0.15 -5.64 9.51
N LEU A 68 0.05 -6.76 8.82
CA LEU A 68 0.00 -6.85 7.37
C LEU A 68 -1.16 -7.74 6.97
N VAL A 69 -2.19 -7.16 6.34
CA VAL A 69 -3.39 -7.89 5.94
C VAL A 69 -3.47 -7.96 4.42
N TYR A 70 -3.52 -9.18 3.89
CA TYR A 70 -3.79 -9.46 2.50
C TYR A 70 -5.29 -9.59 2.26
N ILE A 71 -5.79 -8.91 1.21
CA ILE A 71 -7.22 -8.92 0.87
C ILE A 71 -7.37 -9.13 -0.65
N ALA A 72 -8.03 -10.22 -1.03
CA ALA A 72 -8.62 -10.38 -2.34
C ALA A 72 -10.15 -10.37 -2.18
N ARG A 73 -10.82 -9.33 -2.67
CA ARG A 73 -12.29 -9.27 -2.71
C ARG A 73 -12.83 -10.37 -3.62
N GLU A 74 -14.03 -10.86 -3.32
CA GLU A 74 -14.77 -11.71 -4.25
C GLU A 74 -14.90 -11.07 -5.64
N LYS A 75 -14.79 -11.91 -6.66
CA LYS A 75 -15.13 -11.58 -8.04
C LYS A 75 -16.02 -12.66 -8.61
N SER A 76 -16.98 -12.23 -9.42
CA SER A 76 -17.83 -13.10 -10.21
C SER A 76 -18.02 -12.49 -11.60
N LYS A 77 -18.15 -13.34 -12.61
CA LYS A 77 -18.44 -12.93 -14.00
C LYS A 77 -19.78 -12.21 -14.15
N SER A 78 -20.71 -12.41 -13.21
CA SER A 78 -22.04 -11.80 -13.23
C SER A 78 -22.07 -10.37 -12.69
N SER A 79 -20.98 -9.86 -12.12
CA SER A 79 -21.00 -8.62 -11.35
C SER A 79 -19.84 -7.68 -11.72
N ALA A 80 -20.17 -6.43 -12.01
CA ALA A 80 -19.17 -5.40 -12.27
C ALA A 80 -18.35 -5.13 -10.99
N HIS A 81 -17.03 -5.17 -11.11
CA HIS A 81 -16.14 -5.03 -9.95
C HIS A 81 -15.50 -3.63 -9.83
N HIS A 82 -15.79 -2.70 -10.76
CA HIS A 82 -15.35 -1.29 -10.68
C HIS A 82 -13.84 -1.08 -10.47
N PHE A 83 -13.00 -1.97 -11.01
CA PHE A 83 -11.53 -1.88 -11.02
C PHE A 83 -10.93 -1.34 -9.70
N LYS A 84 -10.13 -0.27 -9.76
CA LYS A 84 -9.43 0.35 -8.62
C LYS A 84 -10.39 0.97 -7.61
N ALA A 85 -11.44 1.65 -8.07
CA ALA A 85 -12.42 2.30 -7.19
C ALA A 85 -13.13 1.28 -6.28
N GLY A 86 -13.58 0.15 -6.85
CA GLY A 86 -14.19 -0.90 -6.05
C GLY A 86 -13.19 -1.58 -5.10
N ALA A 87 -11.91 -1.66 -5.45
CA ALA A 87 -10.90 -2.27 -4.60
C ALA A 87 -10.64 -1.39 -3.38
N LEU A 88 -10.45 -0.08 -3.59
CA LEU A 88 -10.31 0.89 -2.50
C LEU A 88 -11.54 0.92 -1.58
N ASN A 89 -12.76 0.85 -2.14
CA ASN A 89 -13.99 0.78 -1.34
C ASN A 89 -14.12 -0.52 -0.51
N VAL A 90 -13.51 -1.63 -0.94
CA VAL A 90 -13.43 -2.84 -0.11
C VAL A 90 -12.42 -2.62 1.00
N LEU A 91 -11.23 -2.09 0.68
CA LEU A 91 -10.19 -1.83 1.67
C LEU A 91 -10.68 -0.88 2.79
N THR A 92 -11.45 0.16 2.47
CA THR A 92 -12.01 1.06 3.50
C THR A 92 -13.00 0.34 4.42
N ARG A 93 -13.87 -0.52 3.90
CA ARG A 93 -14.83 -1.31 4.70
C ARG A 93 -14.15 -2.34 5.59
N VAL A 94 -13.15 -3.04 5.04
CA VAL A 94 -12.37 -4.01 5.82
C VAL A 94 -11.58 -3.31 6.91
N SER A 95 -10.91 -2.19 6.59
CA SER A 95 -10.21 -1.35 7.58
C SER A 95 -11.16 -0.88 8.70
N ALA A 96 -12.35 -0.37 8.35
CA ALA A 96 -13.36 0.05 9.33
C ALA A 96 -13.74 -1.07 10.31
N THR A 97 -13.75 -2.32 9.84
CA THR A 97 -14.08 -3.49 10.67
C THR A 97 -12.89 -3.96 11.51
N MET A 98 -11.70 -4.01 10.92
CA MET A 98 -10.52 -4.63 11.55
C MET A 98 -9.78 -3.69 12.50
N THR A 99 -9.58 -2.43 12.10
CA THR A 99 -8.75 -1.48 12.84
C THR A 99 -9.43 -0.15 13.10
N ASN A 100 -10.50 0.17 12.35
CA ASN A 100 -11.23 1.43 12.40
C ASN A 100 -10.31 2.66 12.34
N ALA A 101 -9.33 2.63 11.42
CA ALA A 101 -8.32 3.68 11.34
C ALA A 101 -8.93 5.01 10.87
N PRO A 102 -8.65 6.15 11.55
CA PRO A 102 -9.23 7.45 11.22
C PRO A 102 -8.60 8.10 9.97
N VAL A 103 -7.43 7.62 9.56
CA VAL A 103 -6.67 8.13 8.42
C VAL A 103 -6.28 6.97 7.53
N ILE A 104 -6.46 7.15 6.22
CA ILE A 104 -6.11 6.16 5.19
C ILE A 104 -5.06 6.77 4.28
N LEU A 105 -3.93 6.07 4.14
CA LEU A 105 -2.90 6.38 3.15
C LEU A 105 -3.06 5.44 1.95
N THR A 106 -3.25 6.00 0.76
CA THR A 106 -3.28 5.23 -0.50
C THR A 106 -1.94 5.33 -1.21
N LEU A 107 -1.41 4.19 -1.65
CA LEU A 107 -0.15 4.11 -2.39
C LEU A 107 -0.30 3.14 -3.57
N ASP A 108 0.21 3.52 -4.73
CA ASP A 108 0.23 2.67 -5.93
C ASP A 108 1.49 1.78 -5.94
N CYS A 109 1.43 0.65 -6.65
CA CYS A 109 2.48 -0.38 -6.61
C CYS A 109 3.81 0.03 -7.26
N ASP A 110 3.82 1.11 -8.05
CA ASP A 110 4.99 1.72 -8.67
C ASP A 110 5.57 2.88 -7.82
N MET A 111 4.97 3.16 -6.67
CA MET A 111 5.35 4.24 -5.77
C MET A 111 5.79 3.69 -4.40
N HIS A 112 6.74 4.37 -3.77
CA HIS A 112 7.12 4.13 -2.37
C HIS A 112 7.44 5.45 -1.67
N SER A 113 7.25 5.48 -0.35
CA SER A 113 7.70 6.62 0.44
C SER A 113 9.23 6.67 0.45
N ASN A 114 9.78 7.83 0.10
CA ASN A 114 11.21 8.09 0.14
C ASN A 114 11.68 8.72 1.46
N ASP A 115 10.74 9.10 2.34
CA ASP A 115 11.02 9.72 3.62
C ASP A 115 10.22 9.01 4.73
N PRO A 116 10.88 8.38 5.71
CA PRO A 116 10.21 7.65 6.78
C PRO A 116 9.36 8.55 7.70
N ILE A 117 9.59 9.86 7.74
CA ILE A 117 8.79 10.79 8.56
C ILE A 117 7.57 11.35 7.81
N THR A 118 7.31 10.90 6.57
CA THR A 118 6.13 11.31 5.78
C THR A 118 4.81 11.14 6.54
N PRO A 119 4.52 10.00 7.20
CA PRO A 119 3.27 9.85 7.96
C PRO A 119 3.15 10.87 9.09
N LEU A 120 4.25 11.17 9.79
CA LEU A 120 4.26 12.16 10.86
C LEU A 120 3.94 13.56 10.34
N ARG A 121 4.54 13.95 9.21
CA ARG A 121 4.24 15.23 8.55
C ARG A 121 2.78 15.32 8.12
N THR A 122 2.20 14.24 7.60
CA THR A 122 0.76 14.18 7.29
C THR A 122 -0.10 14.44 8.51
N LEU A 123 0.22 13.80 9.63
CA LEU A 123 -0.53 13.99 10.88
C LEU A 123 -0.45 15.43 11.40
N CYS A 124 0.68 16.13 11.20
CA CYS A 124 0.78 17.54 11.57
C CYS A 124 -0.23 18.45 10.84
N PHE A 125 -0.63 18.10 9.61
CA PHE A 125 -1.67 18.84 8.88
C PHE A 125 -3.09 18.42 9.31
N LEU A 126 -3.33 17.12 9.45
CA LEU A 126 -4.65 16.59 9.79
C LEU A 126 -5.08 16.88 11.23
N LEU A 127 -4.12 16.93 12.15
CA LEU A 127 -4.36 17.18 13.58
C LEU A 127 -4.18 18.65 13.97
N GLU A 128 -4.02 19.54 12.99
CA GLU A 128 -3.93 20.97 13.25
C GLU A 128 -5.27 21.49 13.79
N PRO A 129 -5.34 22.13 14.97
CA PRO A 129 -6.63 22.42 15.62
C PRO A 129 -7.59 23.31 14.84
N ILE A 130 -7.08 24.16 13.95
CA ILE A 130 -7.86 25.18 13.23
C ILE A 130 -8.14 24.71 11.80
N MET A 131 -7.09 24.30 11.09
CA MET A 131 -7.14 23.90 9.68
C MET A 131 -7.47 22.42 9.52
N GLY A 132 -7.06 21.55 10.45
CA GLY A 132 -7.21 20.10 10.33
C GLY A 132 -8.67 19.66 10.21
N LEU A 133 -9.59 20.40 10.83
CA LEU A 133 -11.04 20.15 10.73
C LEU A 133 -11.61 20.38 9.31
N GLU A 134 -10.93 21.17 8.48
CA GLU A 134 -11.33 21.47 7.10
C GLU A 134 -10.51 20.65 6.06
N VAL A 135 -9.51 19.88 6.51
CA VAL A 135 -8.64 19.11 5.62
C VAL A 135 -9.19 17.70 5.44
N ALA A 136 -9.71 17.41 4.26
CA ALA A 136 -10.16 16.06 3.90
C ALA A 136 -9.01 15.12 3.51
N TYR A 137 -7.94 15.65 2.90
CA TYR A 137 -6.76 14.86 2.49
C TYR A 137 -5.51 15.72 2.35
N VAL A 138 -4.34 15.08 2.45
CA VAL A 138 -3.03 15.70 2.20
C VAL A 138 -2.42 15.01 0.98
N GLN A 139 -2.16 15.79 -0.08
CA GLN A 139 -1.56 15.27 -1.31
C GLN A 139 -0.05 15.53 -1.31
N PHE A 140 0.74 14.47 -1.52
CA PHE A 140 2.17 14.59 -1.75
C PHE A 140 2.50 14.65 -3.24
N PRO A 141 3.55 15.41 -3.64
CA PRO A 141 4.04 15.38 -5.01
C PRO A 141 4.61 14.00 -5.34
N GLN A 142 4.29 13.50 -6.54
CA GLN A 142 4.83 12.24 -7.03
C GLN A 142 6.15 12.51 -7.77
N HIS A 143 7.19 11.76 -7.41
CA HIS A 143 8.52 11.85 -8.03
C HIS A 143 8.86 10.57 -8.78
N PHE A 144 9.00 10.67 -10.09
CA PHE A 144 9.36 9.56 -10.97
C PHE A 144 10.87 9.38 -11.08
N ARG A 145 11.32 8.14 -11.23
CA ARG A 145 12.73 7.76 -11.39
C ARG A 145 13.03 7.37 -12.84
N GLY A 146 14.31 7.31 -13.20
CA GLY A 146 14.75 6.85 -14.53
C GLY A 146 14.50 7.88 -15.65
N ILE A 147 14.30 9.15 -15.31
CA ILE A 147 14.10 10.22 -16.28
C ILE A 147 15.43 10.53 -16.97
N ASN A 148 15.42 10.53 -18.30
CA ASN A 148 16.61 10.87 -19.07
C ASN A 148 16.97 12.35 -18.90
N LYS A 149 18.22 12.72 -19.17
CA LYS A 149 18.71 14.11 -18.98
C LYS A 149 17.88 15.16 -19.72
N ASN A 150 17.30 14.79 -20.87
CA ASN A 150 16.57 15.72 -21.72
C ASN A 150 15.08 15.83 -21.35
N ASP A 151 14.60 14.98 -20.45
CA ASP A 151 13.18 14.78 -20.12
C ASP A 151 12.27 14.87 -21.35
N THR A 152 12.61 14.09 -22.39
CA THR A 152 11.99 14.20 -23.73
C THR A 152 10.46 14.11 -23.71
N TYR A 153 9.91 13.38 -22.72
CA TYR A 153 8.47 13.15 -22.57
C TYR A 153 7.83 13.98 -21.45
N ALA A 154 8.57 14.92 -20.83
CA ALA A 154 8.11 15.74 -19.71
C ALA A 154 7.58 14.92 -18.50
N ASN A 155 8.20 13.78 -18.22
CA ASN A 155 7.79 12.83 -17.19
C ASN A 155 8.13 13.29 -15.77
N GLU A 156 8.95 14.34 -15.61
CA GLU A 156 9.27 14.84 -14.27
C GLU A 156 8.11 15.61 -13.63
N ILE A 157 7.06 15.95 -14.39
CA ILE A 157 5.84 16.65 -13.92
C ILE A 157 6.17 17.90 -13.07
N LYS A 158 7.29 18.58 -13.37
CA LYS A 158 7.85 19.70 -12.57
C LYS A 158 6.88 20.85 -12.32
N ARG A 159 5.99 21.10 -13.29
CA ARG A 159 5.16 22.31 -13.32
C ARG A 159 3.81 22.11 -12.63
N SER A 160 3.26 20.90 -12.62
CA SER A 160 1.91 20.65 -12.09
C SER A 160 1.85 20.79 -10.56
N PHE A 161 2.95 20.54 -9.86
CA PHE A 161 3.05 20.68 -8.41
C PHE A 161 3.69 22.01 -7.95
N ARG A 162 4.07 22.90 -8.88
CA ARG A 162 4.52 24.27 -8.57
C ARG A 162 3.47 25.28 -9.03
N VAL A 163 2.45 25.50 -8.20
CA VAL A 163 1.45 26.55 -8.44
C VAL A 163 1.84 27.82 -7.68
N GLY A 164 2.49 28.74 -8.39
CA GLY A 164 2.51 30.20 -8.16
C GLY A 164 3.37 30.75 -6.99
N PRO A 165 3.84 32.01 -7.07
CA PRO A 165 4.64 32.64 -6.01
C PRO A 165 3.80 33.29 -4.90
N ASN A 166 2.48 33.36 -5.01
CA ASN A 166 1.61 34.09 -4.08
C ASN A 166 0.15 33.60 -4.17
N ARG A 167 -0.20 32.54 -3.43
CA ARG A 167 -1.53 32.32 -2.82
C ARG A 167 -1.32 31.42 -1.60
N ASN A 168 -1.73 31.90 -0.44
CA ASN A 168 -1.62 31.26 0.88
C ASN A 168 -2.48 29.99 1.01
N GLY A 169 -2.27 28.99 0.14
CA GLY A 169 -2.89 27.66 0.22
C GLY A 169 -1.86 26.53 0.31
N TRP A 170 -0.59 26.81 0.03
CA TRP A 170 0.49 25.91 0.43
C TRP A 170 0.71 26.11 1.92
N VAL A 171 0.30 25.15 2.74
CA VAL A 171 0.85 25.03 4.08
C VAL A 171 2.26 24.42 3.93
N THR A 172 3.17 25.19 3.33
CA THR A 172 4.61 25.09 3.60
C THR A 172 4.96 25.98 4.78
N ARG A 173 4.06 26.10 5.77
CA ARG A 173 4.57 26.30 7.12
C ARG A 173 5.22 24.96 7.46
N ASN A 174 6.54 24.97 7.56
CA ASN A 174 7.28 24.00 8.37
C ASN A 174 6.70 24.06 9.79
N LYS A 175 5.53 23.46 10.01
CA LYS A 175 4.92 23.28 11.33
C LYS A 175 5.44 22.01 11.99
N CYS A 176 6.16 21.20 11.22
CA CYS A 176 7.00 20.05 11.53
C CYS A 176 8.03 19.96 10.38
#